data_AF-A0A3Q3DA86-F1
#
_entry.id   AF-A0A3Q3DA86-F1
#
_cell.length_a   1.000
_cell.length_b   1.000
_cell.length_c   1.000
_cell.angle_alpha   90.00
_cell.angle_beta   90.00
_cell.angle_gamma   90.00
#
_symmetry.space_group_name_H-M   'P 1'
#
loop_
_entity.id
_entity.type
_entity.pdbx_description
1 polymer ?
#
loop_
_entity_poly.entity_id
_entity_poly.type
_entity_poly.pdbx_seq_one_letter_code
_entity_poly.pdbx_strand_id
1 'polypeptide(L)'
;RCRRTDNQTKRIQENISNVEKHFDEMCQMFAAYGRKAARLRDKADVLVREVADYADTETPGLKKGMKRFAEHLAQIQDYRQAEVERLEAKVIEPLKGYGAVVRRKREDVKAAQSARSRESKQMLQLERTRQRNPSDRQVIVSFTADYREVAL
;
A
#
# COMPACT_ATOMS: atom_id res chain seq x y z
N ARG A 1 11.62 -20.19 24.39
CA ARG A 1 10.63 -20.05 23.28
C ARG A 1 10.10 -18.61 23.17
N CYS A 2 9.59 -18.01 24.27
CA CYS A 2 8.98 -16.67 24.32
C CYS A 2 9.82 -15.53 23.66
N ARG A 3 11.12 -15.38 24.00
CA ARG A 3 11.99 -14.31 23.46
C ARG A 3 12.22 -14.37 21.94
N ARG A 4 12.28 -15.56 21.33
CA ARG A 4 12.46 -15.69 19.87
C ARG A 4 11.24 -15.21 19.11
N THR A 5 10.05 -15.50 19.63
CA THR A 5 8.77 -15.09 19.06
C THR A 5 8.56 -13.57 19.18
N ASP A 6 8.95 -12.97 20.32
CA ASP A 6 8.91 -11.51 20.50
C ASP A 6 9.82 -10.78 19.51
N ASN A 7 11.03 -11.29 19.30
CA ASN A 7 11.94 -10.75 18.29
C ASN A 7 11.40 -10.91 16.87
N GLN A 8 10.71 -12.01 16.56
CA GLN A 8 10.03 -12.16 15.26
C GLN A 8 8.91 -11.15 15.08
N THR A 9 8.05 -10.94 16.07
CA THR A 9 6.96 -9.94 15.98
C THR A 9 7.51 -8.52 15.78
N LYS A 10 8.59 -8.15 16.49
CA LYS A 10 9.26 -6.86 16.29
C LYS A 10 9.77 -6.70 14.86
N ARG A 11 10.47 -7.70 14.33
CA ARG A 11 10.97 -7.70 12.93
C ARG A 11 9.83 -7.57 11.92
N ILE A 12 8.69 -8.22 12.15
CA ILE A 12 7.52 -8.10 11.28
C ILE A 12 6.97 -6.66 11.33
N GLN A 13 6.87 -6.06 12.52
CA GLN A 13 6.40 -4.69 12.68
C GLN A 13 7.30 -3.65 11.99
N GLU A 14 8.62 -3.84 12.09
CA GLU A 14 9.64 -3.04 11.41
C GLU A 14 9.49 -3.17 9.90
N ASN A 15 9.36 -4.40 9.38
CA ASN A 15 9.15 -4.64 7.97
C ASN A 15 7.88 -3.97 7.44
N ILE A 16 6.76 -4.09 8.18
CA ILE A 16 5.50 -3.41 7.81
C ILE A 16 5.71 -1.89 7.74
N SER A 17 6.41 -1.31 8.71
CA SER A 17 6.65 0.14 8.74
C SER A 17 7.59 0.60 7.63
N ASN A 18 8.61 -0.19 7.30
CA ASN A 18 9.52 0.09 6.18
C ASN A 18 8.78 0.03 4.83
N VAL A 19 7.95 -1.00 4.64
CA VAL A 19 7.12 -1.14 3.43
C VAL A 19 6.15 0.03 3.31
N GLU A 20 5.47 0.40 4.40
CA GLU A 20 4.55 1.54 4.43
C GLU A 20 5.23 2.83 3.97
N LYS A 21 6.39 3.13 4.56
CA LYS A 21 7.19 4.32 4.25
C LYS A 21 7.59 4.35 2.76
N HIS A 22 8.16 3.26 2.27
CA HIS A 22 8.64 3.22 0.89
C HIS A 22 7.50 3.28 -0.14
N PHE A 23 6.35 2.67 0.15
CA PHE A 23 5.21 2.75 -0.74
C PHE A 23 4.58 4.15 -0.76
N ASP A 24 4.54 4.84 0.37
CA ASP A 24 4.11 6.23 0.43
C ASP A 24 5.06 7.15 -0.35
N GLU A 25 6.38 7.02 -0.14
CA GLU A 25 7.41 7.74 -0.91
C GLU A 25 7.28 7.50 -2.42
N MET A 26 7.14 6.23 -2.83
CA MET A 26 6.93 5.88 -4.24
C MET A 26 5.63 6.50 -4.77
N CYS A 27 4.52 6.40 -4.04
CA CYS A 27 3.24 6.99 -4.44
C CYS A 27 3.36 8.50 -4.67
N GLN A 28 4.05 9.22 -3.77
CA GLN A 28 4.30 10.66 -3.91
C GLN A 28 5.14 10.98 -5.16
N MET A 29 6.19 10.19 -5.42
CA MET A 29 7.05 10.34 -6.59
C MET A 29 6.28 10.11 -7.90
N PHE A 30 5.51 9.03 -8.00
CA PHE A 30 4.70 8.74 -9.19
C PHE A 30 3.59 9.78 -9.41
N ALA A 31 2.93 10.21 -8.34
CA ALA A 31 1.94 11.29 -8.43
C ALA A 31 2.57 12.61 -8.89
N ALA A 32 3.78 12.93 -8.43
CA ALA A 32 4.52 14.10 -8.90
C ALA A 32 4.91 13.98 -10.38
N TYR A 33 5.33 12.79 -10.82
CA TYR A 33 5.60 12.49 -12.22
C TYR A 33 4.35 12.69 -13.10
N GLY A 34 3.20 12.13 -12.71
CA GLY A 34 1.95 12.31 -13.46
C GLY A 34 1.50 13.76 -13.57
N ARG A 35 1.63 14.54 -12.49
CA ARG A 35 1.39 15.99 -12.54
C ARG A 35 2.35 16.73 -13.48
N LYS A 36 3.60 16.29 -13.61
CA LYS A 36 4.55 16.89 -14.58
C LYS A 36 4.14 16.57 -16.02
N ALA A 37 3.70 15.34 -16.30
CA ALA A 37 3.18 14.96 -17.62
C ALA A 37 1.92 15.77 -18.00
N ALA A 38 0.98 15.93 -17.07
CA ALA A 38 -0.21 16.76 -17.27
C ALA A 38 0.13 18.23 -17.57
N ARG A 39 1.05 18.83 -16.79
CA ARG A 39 1.51 20.21 -17.04
C ARG A 39 2.19 20.39 -18.39
N LEU A 40 2.87 19.37 -18.88
CA LEU A 40 3.48 19.42 -20.21
C LEU A 40 2.41 19.46 -21.30
N ARG A 41 1.31 18.70 -21.14
CA ARG A 41 0.12 18.79 -22.01
C ARG A 41 -0.50 20.18 -21.97
N ASP A 42 -0.73 20.72 -20.77
CA ASP A 42 -1.26 22.08 -20.59
C ASP A 42 -0.43 23.12 -21.34
N LYS A 43 0.90 23.01 -21.26
CA LYS A 43 1.81 23.93 -21.95
C LYS A 43 1.75 23.76 -23.47
N ALA A 44 1.62 22.54 -23.97
CA ALA A 44 1.49 22.30 -25.40
C ALA A 44 0.16 22.83 -25.96
N ASP A 45 -0.95 22.78 -25.21
CA ASP A 45 -2.21 23.40 -25.64
C ASP A 45 -2.12 24.92 -25.76
N VAL A 46 -1.31 25.57 -24.92
CA VAL A 46 -1.00 27.00 -25.09
C VAL A 46 -0.27 27.22 -26.41
N LEU A 47 0.71 26.38 -26.76
CA LEU A 47 1.44 26.48 -28.02
C LEU A 47 0.53 26.24 -29.23
N VAL A 48 -0.34 25.24 -29.17
CA VAL A 48 -1.34 24.97 -30.23
C VAL A 48 -2.19 26.21 -30.48
N ARG A 49 -2.70 26.84 -29.42
CA ARG A 49 -3.50 28.07 -29.52
C ARG A 49 -2.71 29.23 -30.09
N GLU A 50 -1.50 29.49 -29.57
CA GLU A 50 -0.66 30.60 -30.04
C GLU A 50 -0.36 30.49 -31.55
N VAL A 51 0.01 29.28 -32.01
CA VAL A 51 0.26 29.01 -33.43
C VAL A 51 -1.01 29.20 -34.25
N ALA A 52 -2.15 28.72 -33.74
CA ALA A 52 -3.42 28.85 -34.44
C ALA A 52 -3.86 30.32 -34.53
N ASP A 53 -3.70 31.11 -33.47
CA ASP A 53 -4.09 32.52 -33.41
C ASP A 53 -3.22 33.35 -34.36
N TYR A 54 -1.89 33.15 -34.35
CA TYR A 54 -1.00 33.81 -35.30
C TYR A 54 -1.26 33.38 -36.76
N ALA A 55 -1.61 32.12 -36.99
CA ALA A 55 -1.98 31.66 -38.33
C ALA A 55 -3.16 32.48 -38.92
N ASP A 56 -4.06 33.01 -38.08
CA ASP A 56 -5.19 33.81 -38.55
C ASP A 56 -4.79 35.21 -39.05
N THR A 57 -3.58 35.69 -38.72
CA THR A 57 -3.04 36.97 -39.22
C THR A 57 -2.26 36.84 -40.53
N GLU A 58 -2.04 35.61 -40.99
CA GLU A 58 -1.16 35.32 -42.13
C GLU A 58 -1.89 35.15 -43.46
N THR A 59 -1.11 35.14 -44.55
CA THR A 59 -1.65 34.86 -45.90
C THR A 59 -2.33 33.48 -45.96
N PRO A 60 -3.34 33.27 -46.84
CA PRO A 60 -4.12 32.03 -46.86
C PRO A 60 -3.29 30.73 -46.97
N GLY A 61 -2.21 30.77 -47.75
CA GLY A 61 -1.30 29.62 -47.91
C GLY A 61 -0.55 29.29 -46.61
N LEU A 62 0.03 30.30 -45.97
CA LEU A 62 0.76 30.13 -44.71
C LEU A 62 -0.20 29.78 -43.56
N LYS A 63 -1.34 30.46 -43.46
CA LYS A 63 -2.42 30.16 -42.51
C LYS A 63 -2.80 28.67 -42.54
N LYS A 64 -3.06 28.12 -43.72
CA LYS A 64 -3.41 26.69 -43.88
C LYS A 64 -2.29 25.77 -43.37
N GLY A 65 -1.03 26.07 -43.71
CA GLY A 65 0.13 25.31 -43.24
C GLY A 65 0.28 25.35 -41.72
N MET A 66 0.14 26.53 -41.12
CA MET A 66 0.28 26.73 -39.68
C MET A 66 -0.85 26.10 -38.87
N LYS A 67 -2.12 26.22 -39.33
CA LYS A 67 -3.25 25.52 -38.69
C LYS A 67 -3.05 24.00 -38.69
N ARG A 68 -2.60 23.43 -39.82
CA ARG A 68 -2.27 21.99 -39.91
C ARG A 68 -1.10 21.61 -38.99
N PHE A 69 -0.09 22.47 -38.86
CA PHE A 69 1.00 22.25 -37.92
C PHE A 69 0.51 22.25 -36.46
N ALA A 70 -0.37 23.19 -36.08
CA ALA A 70 -1.01 23.21 -34.77
C ALA A 70 -1.87 21.96 -34.51
N GLU A 71 -2.63 21.51 -35.51
CA GLU A 71 -3.43 20.28 -35.44
C GLU A 71 -2.57 19.04 -35.17
N HIS A 72 -1.42 18.90 -35.83
CA HIS A 72 -0.49 17.79 -35.54
C HIS A 72 0.01 17.82 -34.10
N LEU A 73 0.34 19.01 -33.57
CA LEU A 73 0.76 19.15 -32.17
C LEU A 73 -0.38 18.82 -31.20
N ALA A 74 -1.62 19.21 -31.52
CA ALA A 74 -2.81 18.89 -30.75
C ALA A 74 -3.04 17.36 -30.67
N GLN A 75 -2.92 16.64 -31.80
CA GLN A 75 -3.02 15.18 -31.81
C GLN A 75 -1.97 14.50 -30.91
N ILE A 76 -0.75 15.03 -30.87
CA ILE A 76 0.29 14.56 -29.94
C ILE A 76 -0.16 14.75 -28.48
N GLN A 77 -0.90 15.82 -28.17
CA GLN A 77 -1.42 16.07 -26.82
C GLN A 77 -2.58 15.17 -26.44
N ASP A 78 -3.40 14.72 -27.40
CA ASP A 78 -4.44 13.71 -27.14
C ASP A 78 -3.81 12.40 -26.63
N TYR A 79 -2.69 11.96 -27.24
CA TYR A 79 -1.92 10.82 -26.74
C TYR A 79 -1.33 11.09 -25.35
N ARG A 80 -0.87 12.31 -25.09
CA ARG A 80 -0.36 12.69 -23.76
C ARG A 80 -1.46 12.65 -22.70
N GLN A 81 -2.67 13.11 -23.03
CA GLN A 81 -3.81 13.04 -22.14
C GLN A 81 -4.14 11.58 -21.79
N ALA A 82 -4.16 10.69 -22.78
CA ALA A 82 -4.33 9.25 -22.56
C ALA A 82 -3.19 8.65 -21.71
N GLU A 83 -1.94 9.10 -21.90
CA GLU A 83 -0.80 8.70 -21.06
C GLU A 83 -1.01 9.10 -19.60
N VAL A 84 -1.43 10.35 -19.34
CA VAL A 84 -1.69 10.87 -17.99
C VAL A 84 -2.78 10.07 -17.28
N GLU A 85 -3.91 9.83 -17.96
CA GLU A 85 -5.02 9.04 -17.41
C GLU A 85 -4.60 7.60 -17.13
N ARG A 86 -3.83 7.00 -18.04
CA ARG A 86 -3.34 5.63 -17.88
C ARG A 86 -2.32 5.53 -16.76
N LEU A 87 -1.46 6.52 -16.58
CA LEU A 87 -0.51 6.57 -15.47
C LEU A 87 -1.24 6.66 -14.13
N GLU A 88 -2.27 7.50 -14.02
CA GLU A 88 -3.09 7.56 -12.80
C GLU A 88 -3.77 6.21 -12.52
N ALA A 89 -4.49 5.67 -13.51
CA ALA A 89 -5.31 4.48 -13.32
C ALA A 89 -4.50 3.17 -13.15
N LYS A 90 -3.33 3.05 -13.81
CA LYS A 90 -2.57 1.79 -13.86
C LYS A 90 -1.33 1.78 -12.98
N VAL A 91 -0.86 2.93 -12.51
CA VAL A 91 0.35 3.02 -11.68
C VAL A 91 0.03 3.63 -10.33
N ILE A 92 -0.59 4.81 -10.32
CA ILE A 92 -0.76 5.60 -9.09
C ILE A 92 -1.88 5.01 -8.22
N GLU A 93 -3.05 4.72 -8.78
CA GLU A 93 -4.18 4.13 -8.04
C GLU A 93 -3.85 2.77 -7.40
N PRO A 94 -3.21 1.81 -8.10
CA PRO A 94 -2.76 0.57 -7.47
C PRO A 94 -1.80 0.78 -6.30
N LEU A 95 -0.88 1.75 -6.39
CA LEU A 95 0.03 2.08 -5.29
C LEU A 95 -0.72 2.66 -4.09
N LYS A 96 -1.67 3.59 -4.31
CA LYS A 96 -2.53 4.14 -3.25
C LYS A 96 -3.30 3.04 -2.51
N GLY A 97 -3.83 2.05 -3.26
CA GLY A 97 -4.57 0.93 -2.69
C GLY A 97 -3.75 0.07 -1.70
N TYR A 98 -2.42 0.07 -1.82
CA TYR A 98 -1.55 -0.73 -0.97
C TYR A 98 -1.56 -0.27 0.51
N GLY A 99 -1.86 1.01 0.77
CA GLY A 99 -1.99 1.52 2.14
C GLY A 99 -3.04 0.74 2.95
N ALA A 100 -4.16 0.36 2.33
CA ALA A 100 -5.19 -0.46 2.99
C ALA A 100 -4.73 -1.90 3.27
N VAL A 101 -3.82 -2.45 2.47
CA VAL A 101 -3.23 -3.77 2.68
C VAL A 101 -2.26 -3.74 3.86
N VAL A 102 -1.37 -2.74 3.90
CA VAL A 102 -0.40 -2.54 4.98
C VAL A 102 -1.11 -2.29 6.31
N ARG A 103 -2.15 -1.45 6.32
CA ARG A 103 -2.96 -1.19 7.52
C ARG A 103 -3.58 -2.48 8.07
N ARG A 104 -4.20 -3.30 7.21
CA ARG A 104 -4.77 -4.60 7.62
C ARG A 104 -3.71 -5.52 8.22
N LYS A 105 -2.54 -5.63 7.58
CA LYS A 105 -1.43 -6.43 8.12
C LYS A 105 -0.93 -5.92 9.48
N ARG A 106 -0.88 -4.60 9.68
CA ARG A 106 -0.53 -3.99 10.97
C ARG A 106 -1.55 -4.36 12.06
N GLU A 107 -2.84 -4.35 11.72
CA GLU A 107 -3.93 -4.73 12.63
C GLU A 107 -3.86 -6.22 13.00
N ASP A 108 -3.63 -7.10 12.02
CA ASP A 108 -3.49 -8.55 12.25
C ASP A 108 -2.35 -8.87 13.24
N VAL A 109 -1.19 -8.22 13.07
CA VAL A 109 -0.03 -8.40 13.95
C VAL A 109 -0.35 -7.94 15.37
N LYS A 110 -1.03 -6.78 15.51
CA LYS A 110 -1.44 -6.25 16.81
C LYS A 110 -2.45 -7.16 17.51
N ALA A 111 -3.40 -7.72 16.76
CA ALA A 111 -4.39 -8.67 17.27
C ALA A 111 -3.71 -9.96 17.76
N ALA A 112 -2.82 -10.55 16.95
CA ALA A 112 -2.05 -11.74 17.32
C ALA A 112 -1.19 -11.53 18.58
N GLN A 113 -0.54 -10.37 18.68
CA GLN A 113 0.27 -10.02 19.85
C GLN A 113 -0.58 -9.85 21.11
N SER A 114 -1.79 -9.28 20.97
CA SER A 114 -2.75 -9.10 22.08
C SER A 114 -3.28 -10.45 22.58
N ALA A 115 -3.68 -11.35 21.66
CA ALA A 115 -4.12 -12.70 22.00
C ALA A 115 -3.03 -13.46 22.76
N ARG A 116 -1.79 -13.42 22.27
CA ARG A 116 -0.66 -14.07 22.94
C ARG A 116 -0.34 -13.47 24.31
N SER A 117 -0.46 -12.15 24.48
CA SER A 117 -0.28 -11.51 25.79
C SER A 117 -1.33 -12.01 26.80
N ARG A 118 -2.58 -12.20 26.36
CA ARG A 118 -3.66 -12.75 27.18
C ARG A 118 -3.39 -14.20 27.57
N GLU A 119 -3.01 -15.05 26.62
CA GLU A 119 -2.65 -16.45 26.89
C GLU A 119 -1.48 -16.56 27.88
N SER A 120 -0.45 -15.72 27.72
CA SER A 120 0.70 -15.71 28.64
C SER A 120 0.29 -15.32 30.06
N LYS A 121 -0.63 -14.36 30.22
CA LYS A 121 -1.16 -13.98 31.55
C LYS A 121 -1.99 -15.09 32.17
N GLN A 122 -2.86 -15.74 31.38
CA GLN A 122 -3.66 -16.87 31.83
C GLN A 122 -2.79 -18.05 32.26
N MET A 123 -1.73 -18.36 31.51
CA MET A 123 -0.77 -19.42 31.85
C MET A 123 -0.04 -19.12 33.17
N LEU A 124 0.46 -17.90 33.36
CA LEU A 124 1.09 -17.49 34.62
C LEU A 124 0.12 -17.56 35.82
N GLN A 125 -1.15 -17.24 35.61
CA GLN A 125 -2.18 -17.36 36.64
C GLN A 125 -2.47 -18.83 36.99
N LEU A 126 -2.59 -19.71 35.99
CA LEU A 126 -2.77 -21.15 36.18
C LEU A 126 -1.58 -21.78 36.93
N GLU A 127 -0.34 -21.40 36.60
CA GLU A 127 0.86 -21.87 37.30
C GLU A 127 0.87 -21.46 38.78
N ARG A 128 0.48 -20.21 39.08
CA ARG A 128 0.37 -19.73 40.47
C ARG A 128 -0.71 -20.48 41.26
N THR A 129 -1.86 -20.76 40.66
CA THR A 129 -2.93 -21.54 41.31
C THR A 129 -2.48 -22.98 41.55
N ARG A 130 -1.82 -23.62 40.58
CA ARG A 130 -1.26 -24.98 40.71
C ARG A 130 -0.19 -25.11 41.80
N GLN A 131 0.56 -24.04 42.08
CA GLN A 131 1.56 -24.03 43.16
C GLN A 131 0.93 -23.82 44.55
N ARG A 132 -0.25 -23.20 44.65
CA ARG A 132 -0.97 -22.97 45.91
C ARG A 132 -1.79 -24.18 46.39
N ASN A 133 -2.27 -25.03 45.47
CA ASN A 133 -3.04 -26.24 45.79
C ASN A 133 -2.33 -27.53 45.29
N PRO A 134 -1.53 -28.20 46.13
CA PRO A 134 -0.81 -29.43 45.73
C PRO A 134 -1.74 -30.62 45.44
N SER A 135 -2.92 -30.68 46.08
CA SER A 135 -3.88 -31.78 45.94
C SER A 135 -4.55 -31.86 44.56
N ASP A 136 -4.67 -30.74 43.84
CA ASP A 136 -5.21 -30.69 42.48
C ASP A 136 -4.24 -31.26 41.42
N ARG A 137 -2.97 -31.52 41.79
CA ARG A 137 -2.00 -32.16 40.88
C ARG A 137 -2.40 -33.59 40.53
N GLN A 138 -2.97 -34.34 41.48
CA GLN A 138 -3.31 -35.75 41.26
C GLN A 138 -4.51 -35.91 40.31
N VAL A 139 -5.49 -35.01 40.40
CA VAL A 139 -6.72 -35.02 39.59
C VAL A 139 -6.47 -34.62 38.13
N ILE A 140 -5.50 -33.73 37.88
CA ILE A 140 -5.15 -33.32 36.51
C ILE A 140 -4.30 -34.39 35.80
N VAL A 141 -3.43 -35.09 36.53
CA VAL A 141 -2.61 -36.18 35.96
C VAL A 141 -3.49 -37.35 35.51
N SER A 142 -4.52 -37.71 36.29
CA SER A 142 -5.48 -38.75 35.89
C SER A 142 -6.25 -38.37 34.63
N PHE A 143 -6.71 -37.12 34.51
CA PHE A 143 -7.40 -36.64 33.30
C PHE A 143 -6.51 -36.67 32.04
N THR A 144 -5.21 -36.39 32.17
CA THR A 144 -4.28 -36.46 31.03
C THR A 144 -3.85 -37.88 30.65
N ALA A 145 -3.97 -38.84 31.56
CA ALA A 145 -3.75 -40.26 31.27
C ALA A 145 -4.96 -40.84 30.50
N ASP A 146 -6.18 -40.54 30.96
CA ASP A 146 -7.42 -41.01 30.32
C ASP A 146 -7.55 -40.50 28.88
N TYR A 147 -7.16 -39.25 28.59
CA TYR A 147 -7.17 -38.72 27.21
C TYR A 147 -6.10 -39.33 26.29
N ARG A 148 -5.04 -39.93 26.83
CA ARG A 148 -4.01 -40.61 26.03
C ARG A 148 -4.35 -42.06 25.73
N GLU A 149 -5.17 -42.70 26.57
CA GLU A 149 -5.58 -44.10 26.39
C GLU A 149 -6.75 -44.25 25.41
N VAL A 150 -7.56 -43.19 25.22
CA VAL A 150 -8.68 -43.16 24.23
C VAL A 150 -8.21 -42.77 22.82
N ALA A 151 -6.92 -42.42 22.64
CA ALA A 151 -6.35 -41.97 21.36
C ALA A 151 -5.38 -42.99 20.71
N LEU A 152 -5.39 -44.24 21.19
CA LEU A 152 -4.72 -45.41 20.59
C LEU A 152 -5.77 -46.45 20.22
#